data_AF-A0A9W4X5R2-F1
#
_entry.id   AF-A0A9W4X5R2-F1
#
_cell.length_a   1.000
_cell.length_b   1.000
_cell.length_c   1.000
_cell.angle_alpha   90.00
_cell.angle_beta   90.00
_cell.angle_gamma   90.00
#
_symmetry.space_group_name_H-M   'P 1'
#
loop_
_entity.id
_entity.type
_entity.pdbx_description
1 polymer ?
#
loop_
_entity_poly.entity_id
_entity_poly.type
_entity_poly.pdbx_seq_one_letter_code
_entity_poly.pdbx_strand_id
1 'polypeptide(L)' 'MALAAPAVALFEWIVDVTKELIQLRHDNHDDFEFIPNNHHEMIWRTITNQLFINRGFVTSPSQCRKKWYSLKYKYENLK' A
#
# COMPACT_ATOMS: atom_id res chain seq x y z
N MET A 1 -4.81 -38.85 -12.22
CA MET A 1 -5.14 -37.72 -11.34
C MET A 1 -4.18 -36.59 -11.67
N ALA A 2 -4.65 -35.53 -12.33
CA ALA A 2 -3.82 -34.35 -12.60
C ALA A 2 -3.92 -33.42 -11.40
N LEU A 3 -2.80 -33.15 -10.72
CA LEU A 3 -2.71 -32.09 -9.73
C LEU A 3 -2.86 -30.76 -10.47
N ALA A 4 -4.00 -30.09 -10.28
CA ALA A 4 -4.16 -28.73 -10.74
C ALA A 4 -3.06 -27.87 -10.09
N ALA A 5 -2.25 -27.20 -10.90
CA ALA A 5 -1.30 -26.23 -10.41
C ALA A 5 -2.06 -25.17 -9.58
N PRO A 6 -1.54 -24.75 -8.42
CA PRO A 6 -2.20 -23.72 -7.64
C PRO A 6 -2.34 -22.47 -8.51
N ALA A 7 -3.57 -21.98 -8.68
CA ALA A 7 -3.83 -20.72 -9.37
C ALA A 7 -2.96 -19.65 -8.70
N VAL A 8 -2.01 -19.08 -9.43
CA VAL A 8 -1.20 -17.96 -8.95
C VAL A 8 -2.18 -16.84 -8.66
N ALA A 9 -2.47 -16.59 -7.39
CA ALA A 9 -3.33 -15.51 -6.99
C ALA A 9 -2.72 -14.20 -7.51
N LEU A 10 -3.42 -13.53 -8.42
CA LEU A 10 -3.00 -12.24 -8.93
C LEU A 10 -2.97 -11.26 -7.75
N PHE A 11 -1.88 -10.49 -7.64
CA PHE A 11 -1.77 -9.46 -6.62
C PHE A 11 -2.82 -8.38 -6.89
N GLU A 12 -3.85 -8.33 -6.06
CA GLU A 12 -4.95 -7.39 -6.18
C GLU A 12 -5.17 -6.64 -4.88
N TRP A 13 -5.40 -5.33 -5.00
CA TRP A 13 -5.70 -4.47 -3.85
C TRP A 13 -7.16 -4.63 -3.44
N ILE A 14 -7.39 -5.31 -2.32
CA ILE A 14 -8.71 -5.45 -1.71
C ILE A 14 -9.14 -4.09 -1.10
N VAL A 15 -10.45 -3.82 -1.07
CA VAL A 15 -11.02 -2.57 -0.56
C VAL A 15 -10.56 -2.26 0.87
N ASP A 16 -10.63 -3.22 1.78
CA ASP A 16 -10.28 -2.98 3.18
C ASP A 16 -8.78 -2.75 3.38
N VAL A 17 -7.92 -3.44 2.62
CA VAL A 17 -6.48 -3.17 2.57
C VAL A 17 -6.20 -1.78 2.01
N THR A 18 -6.98 -1.35 1.01
CA THR A 18 -6.84 -0.01 0.42
C THR A 18 -7.24 1.08 1.42
N LYS A 19 -8.31 0.87 2.19
CA LYS A 19 -8.72 1.79 3.27
C LYS A 19 -7.65 1.86 4.36
N GLU A 20 -7.10 0.72 4.76
CA GLU A 20 -5.99 0.65 5.72
C GLU A 20 -4.75 1.42 5.23
N LEU A 21 -4.39 1.27 3.95
CA LEU A 21 -3.29 2.03 3.35
C LEU A 21 -3.52 3.54 3.43
N ILE A 22 -4.76 4.00 3.17
CA ILE A 22 -5.11 5.42 3.25
C ILE A 22 -4.97 5.92 4.70
N GLN A 23 -5.48 5.16 5.67
CA GLN A 23 -5.38 5.51 7.09
C GLN A 23 -3.91 5.59 7.54
N LEU A 24 -3.12 4.54 7.28
CA LEU A 24 -1.70 4.52 7.64
C LEU A 24 -0.92 5.66 6.97
N ARG A 25 -1.27 6.02 5.73
CA ARG A 25 -0.63 7.15 5.05
C ARG A 25 -1.04 8.49 5.67
N HIS A 26 -2.29 8.63 6.11
CA HIS A 26 -2.75 9.79 6.86
C HIS A 26 -2.03 9.89 8.22
N ASP A 27 -1.88 8.78 8.95
CA ASP A 27 -1.25 8.78 10.27
C ASP A 27 0.25 9.09 10.22
N ASN A 28 0.90 8.81 9.09
CA ASN A 28 2.30 9.18 8.83
C ASN A 28 2.41 10.49 8.02
N HIS A 29 1.36 11.33 8.00
CA HIS A 29 1.33 12.50 7.12
C HIS A 29 2.50 13.46 7.33
N ASP A 30 2.74 13.84 8.58
CA ASP A 30 3.81 14.75 8.98
C ASP A 30 5.18 14.22 8.55
N ASP A 31 5.44 12.91 8.69
CA ASP A 31 6.70 12.31 8.27
C ASP A 31 6.94 12.47 6.77
N PHE A 32 5.89 12.38 5.95
CA PHE A 32 6.02 12.62 4.52
C PHE A 32 6.15 14.10 4.14
N GLU A 33 5.71 15.03 4.99
CA GLU A 33 5.85 16.48 4.76
C GLU A 33 7.21 17.02 5.21
N PHE A 34 7.68 16.59 6.39
CA PHE A 34 8.85 17.18 7.04
C PHE A 34 10.14 16.38 6.82
N ILE A 35 10.06 15.08 6.52
CA ILE A 35 11.25 14.26 6.32
C ILE A 35 11.67 14.30 4.83
N PRO A 36 12.97 14.45 4.54
CA PRO A 36 13.49 14.38 3.18
C PRO A 36 13.07 13.11 2.42
N ASN A 37 12.79 13.26 1.12
CA ASN A 37 12.29 12.19 0.24
C ASN A 37 13.13 10.89 0.26
N ASN A 38 14.44 10.99 0.49
CA ASN A 38 15.33 9.82 0.58
C ASN A 38 15.04 8.92 1.79
N HIS A 39 14.30 9.39 2.79
CA HIS A 39 13.89 8.61 3.96
C HIS A 39 12.47 8.05 3.82
N HIS A 40 11.71 8.46 2.79
CA HIS A 40 10.33 7.99 2.60
C HIS A 40 10.25 6.48 2.38
N GLU A 41 11.32 5.85 1.88
CA GLU A 41 11.39 4.39 1.78
C GLU A 41 11.22 3.71 3.14
N MET A 42 11.78 4.28 4.20
CA MET A 42 11.62 3.74 5.56
C MET A 42 10.17 3.86 6.03
N ILE A 43 9.51 5.00 5.77
CA ILE A 43 8.09 5.20 6.10
C ILE A 43 7.22 4.19 5.33
N TRP A 44 7.49 3.99 4.04
CA TRP A 44 6.76 3.00 3.24
C TRP A 44 6.98 1.57 3.73
N ARG A 45 8.19 1.23 4.23
CA ARG A 45 8.47 -0.06 4.87
C ARG A 45 7.68 -0.23 6.18
N THR A 46 7.56 0.82 6.98
CA THR A 46 6.69 0.80 8.17
C THR A 46 5.24 0.52 7.79
N ILE A 47 4.72 1.22 6.78
CA ILE A 47 3.35 1.01 6.26
C ILE A 47 3.15 -0.43 5.77
N THR A 48 4.10 -1.00 5.02
CA THR A 48 3.96 -2.39 4.53
C THR A 48 3.91 -3.40 5.67
N ASN A 49 4.72 -3.18 6.72
CA ASN A 49 4.71 -4.03 7.90
C ASN A 49 3.36 -3.95 8.63
N GLN A 50 2.80 -2.75 8.78
CA GLN A 50 1.48 -2.56 9.40
C GLN A 50 0.36 -3.20 8.58
N LEU A 51 0.39 -3.11 7.24
CA LEU A 51 -0.58 -3.81 6.39
C LEU A 51 -0.50 -5.33 6.54
N PHE A 52 0.71 -5.87 6.66
CA PHE A 52 0.89 -7.29 6.93
C PHE A 52 0.33 -7.69 8.30
N ILE A 53 0.65 -6.93 9.35
CA ILE A 53 0.18 -7.20 10.72
C ILE A 53 -1.35 -7.09 10.82
N ASN A 54 -1.94 -6.04 10.25
CA ASN A 54 -3.37 -5.74 10.44
C ASN A 54 -4.27 -6.56 9.50
N ARG A 55 -3.78 -6.92 8.31
CA ARG A 55 -4.60 -7.52 7.24
C ARG A 55 -4.05 -8.82 6.66
N GLY A 56 -2.86 -9.25 7.07
CA GLY A 56 -2.16 -10.39 6.45
C GLY A 56 -1.75 -10.10 4.99
N PHE A 57 -1.76 -8.84 4.56
CA PHE A 57 -1.56 -8.49 3.15
C PHE A 57 -0.08 -8.28 2.85
N VAL A 58 0.48 -9.15 2.00
CA VAL A 58 1.89 -9.08 1.59
C VAL A 58 2.04 -8.10 0.43
N THR A 59 2.73 -7.00 0.68
CA THR A 59 3.02 -5.96 -0.31
C THR A 59 4.40 -5.36 -0.08
N SER A 60 5.00 -4.83 -1.13
CA SER A 60 6.26 -4.09 -1.09
C SER A 60 6.05 -2.58 -0.91
N PRO A 61 7.08 -1.85 -0.42
CA PRO A 61 7.02 -0.38 -0.30
C PRO A 61 6.66 0.31 -1.63
N SER A 62 7.22 -0.20 -2.74
CA SER A 62 6.95 0.35 -4.07
C SER A 62 5.51 0.15 -4.53
N GLN A 63 4.88 -0.99 -4.19
CA GLN A 63 3.46 -1.25 -4.48
C GLN A 63 2.55 -0.32 -3.69
N CYS A 64 2.81 -0.12 -2.38
CA CYS A 64 2.08 0.84 -1.55
C CYS A 64 2.17 2.26 -2.12
N ARG A 65 3.40 2.70 -2.43
CA ARG A 65 3.66 4.00 -3.03
C ARG A 65 2.90 4.20 -4.34
N LYS A 66 2.97 3.24 -5.27
CA LYS A 66 2.26 3.29 -6.56
C LYS A 66 0.75 3.36 -6.35
N LYS A 67 0.19 2.55 -5.45
CA LYS A 67 -1.24 2.55 -5.13
C LYS A 67 -1.68 3.90 -4.57
N TRP A 68 -0.94 4.47 -3.61
CA TRP A 68 -1.21 5.78 -3.04
C TRP A 68 -1.27 6.89 -4.11
N TYR A 69 -0.25 7.00 -4.96
CA TYR A 69 -0.26 8.02 -6.02
C TYR A 69 -1.37 7.80 -7.05
N SER A 70 -1.71 6.54 -7.35
CA SER A 70 -2.87 6.24 -8.21
C SER A 70 -4.19 6.70 -7.59
N LEU A 71 -4.38 6.47 -6.28
CA LEU A 71 -5.56 6.92 -5.54
C LEU A 71 -5.65 8.46 -5.52
N LYS A 72 -4.54 9.12 -5.15
CA LYS A 72 -4.44 10.58 -5.11
C LYS A 72 -4.76 11.20 -6.47
N TYR A 73 -4.10 10.72 -7.53
CA TYR A 73 -4.34 11.20 -8.89
C TYR A 73 -5.80 11.03 -9.30
N LYS A 74 -6.39 9.85 -9.08
CA LYS A 74 -7.81 9.62 -9.38
C LYS A 74 -8.72 10.57 -8.61
N TYR A 75 -8.44 10.79 -7.33
CA TYR A 75 -9.22 11.69 -6.49
C TYR A 75 -9.16 13.14 -6.96
N GLU A 76 -7.96 13.64 -7.27
CA GLU A 76 -7.75 15.00 -7.80
C GLU A 76 -8.39 15.22 -9.19
N ASN A 77 -8.67 14.14 -9.91
CA ASN A 77 -9.29 14.16 -11.24
C ASN A 77 -10.75 13.66 -11.23
N LEU A 78 -11.38 13.50 -10.06
CA LEU A 78 -12.83 13.27 -9.97
C LEU A 78 -13.54 14.54 -10.44
N LYS A 79 -14.35 14.41 -11.49
CA LYS A 79 -15.26 15.44 -11.98
C LYS A 79 -16.68 15.17 -11.49
#